data_AF-A0A836RFY0-F1
#
_entry.id   AF-A0A836RFY0-F1
#
_cell.length_a   1.000
_cell.length_b   1.000
_cell.length_c   1.000
_cell.angle_alpha   90.00
_cell.angle_beta   90.00
_cell.angle_gamma   90.00
#
_symmetry.space_group_name_H-M   'P 1'
#
loop_
_entity.id
_entity.type
_entity.pdbx_description
1 polymer ?
#
loop_
_entity_poly.entity_id
_entity_poly.type
_entity_poly.pdbx_seq_one_letter_code
_entity_poly.pdbx_strand_id
1 'polypeptide(L)'
;MHIPDGVLSTEVCLATGVVSAGAVGYSLRRMKTALADRTIPLTGMMAALVFAGQMVNFPLGVVPASGHLLGGVLSAAVLGPWAACVAMTMVLVVQCVLFADGGLMALGANVLHMAVIGGLGGYAVYAVVRRWLGGGVRGTVAGAVLAAWLTVMAAAALFCLEFQLSWWRSTDTQFANLFTLMVSFHSLIGLGEAIITGCVLGFVLKQRPDLLYDPVTRAAGSARRFGSAIAAGLVVALAVAAFLAPLASSHPDGLEAAAARTGVDRLEATRPLVFEDYAIPTLQERWQGISVAVAGI
;
A
#
# COMPACT_ATOMS: atom_id res chain seq x y z
N MET A 1 4.41 0.67 5.69
CA MET A 1 4.05 1.04 7.07
C MET A 1 2.57 0.86 7.21
N HIS A 2 2.20 -0.06 8.08
CA HIS A 2 0.83 -0.31 8.47
C HIS A 2 0.65 0.20 9.89
N ILE A 3 -0.28 1.13 10.06
CA ILE A 3 -0.53 1.78 11.35
C ILE A 3 -1.38 0.81 12.19
N PRO A 4 -0.91 0.37 13.36
CA PRO A 4 -1.69 -0.46 14.27
C PRO A 4 -2.69 0.38 15.08
N ASP A 5 -3.69 -0.28 15.64
CA ASP A 5 -4.66 0.39 16.51
C ASP A 5 -3.99 0.87 17.81
N GLY A 6 -4.46 2.00 18.33
CA GLY A 6 -3.91 2.64 19.51
C GLY A 6 -2.76 3.61 19.23
N VAL A 7 -2.19 3.68 18.02
CA VAL A 7 -1.18 4.71 17.70
C VAL A 7 -1.82 6.07 17.42
N LEU A 8 -2.96 6.07 16.72
CA LEU A 8 -3.74 7.26 16.38
C LEU A 8 -4.99 7.37 17.27
N SER A 9 -5.38 8.61 17.56
CA SER A 9 -6.62 8.91 18.27
C SER A 9 -7.86 8.55 17.45
N THR A 10 -8.96 8.27 18.13
CA THR A 10 -10.23 7.91 17.48
C THR A 10 -10.68 9.00 16.50
N GLU A 11 -10.51 10.27 16.85
CA GLU A 11 -10.88 11.41 16.01
C GLU A 11 -10.09 11.45 14.70
N VAL A 12 -8.78 11.20 14.75
CA VAL A 12 -7.93 11.14 13.56
C VAL A 12 -8.25 9.91 12.72
N CYS A 13 -8.48 8.75 13.33
CA CYS A 13 -8.95 7.55 12.64
C CYS A 13 -10.29 7.77 11.91
N LEU A 14 -11.26 8.45 12.56
CA LEU A 14 -12.54 8.78 11.94
C LEU A 14 -12.38 9.77 10.79
N ALA A 15 -11.58 10.83 10.97
CA ALA A 15 -11.34 11.83 9.93
C ALA A 15 -10.68 11.21 8.69
N THR A 16 -9.61 10.45 8.87
CA THR A 16 -8.92 9.73 7.79
C THR A 16 -9.84 8.66 7.17
N GLY A 17 -10.65 7.97 7.97
CA GLY A 17 -11.67 7.02 7.51
C GLY A 17 -12.71 7.65 6.59
N VAL A 18 -13.24 8.83 6.93
CA VAL A 18 -14.20 9.57 6.09
C VAL A 18 -13.56 9.99 4.77
N VAL A 19 -12.33 10.54 4.81
CA VAL A 19 -11.60 10.95 3.60
C VAL A 19 -11.34 9.74 2.70
N SER A 20 -10.85 8.64 3.26
CA SER A 20 -10.60 7.38 2.55
C SER A 20 -11.88 6.80 1.95
N ALA A 21 -12.97 6.73 2.70
CA ALA A 21 -14.26 6.24 2.20
C ALA A 21 -14.77 7.10 1.03
N GLY A 22 -14.60 8.43 1.11
CA GLY A 22 -14.92 9.34 0.00
C GLY A 22 -14.09 9.06 -1.25
N ALA A 23 -12.77 8.92 -1.10
CA ALA A 23 -11.85 8.65 -2.21
C ALA A 23 -12.11 7.27 -2.86
N VAL A 24 -12.30 6.22 -2.06
CA VAL A 24 -12.62 4.87 -2.53
C VAL A 24 -14.00 4.83 -3.17
N GLY A 25 -15.00 5.45 -2.55
CA GLY A 25 -16.36 5.56 -3.09
C GLY A 25 -16.38 6.28 -4.45
N TYR A 26 -15.61 7.36 -4.59
CA TYR A 26 -15.45 8.05 -5.87
C TYR A 26 -14.72 7.18 -6.91
N SER A 27 -13.67 6.48 -6.50
CA SER A 27 -12.93 5.54 -7.37
C SER A 27 -13.83 4.42 -7.90
N LEU A 28 -14.66 3.82 -7.04
CA LEU A 28 -15.65 2.82 -7.43
C LEU A 28 -16.68 3.37 -8.43
N ARG A 29 -17.17 4.60 -8.22
CA ARG A 29 -18.09 5.25 -9.18
C ARG A 29 -17.41 5.47 -10.53
N ARG A 30 -16.17 5.96 -10.54
CA ARG A 30 -15.38 6.17 -11.77
C ARG A 30 -15.10 4.86 -12.50
N MET A 31 -14.75 3.80 -11.77
CA MET A 31 -14.59 2.46 -12.34
C MET A 31 -15.87 2.01 -13.02
N LYS A 32 -17.03 2.07 -12.34
CA LYS A 32 -18.33 1.67 -12.91
C LYS A 32 -18.63 2.36 -14.24
N THR A 33 -18.38 3.68 -14.32
CA THR A 33 -18.60 4.46 -15.56
C THR A 33 -17.58 4.18 -16.66
N ALA A 34 -16.44 3.59 -16.31
CA ALA A 34 -15.32 3.31 -17.22
C ALA A 34 -15.21 1.82 -17.59
N LEU A 35 -16.11 0.95 -17.08
CA LEU A 35 -16.00 -0.50 -17.24
C LEU A 35 -16.08 -0.92 -18.71
N ALA A 36 -14.97 -1.44 -19.21
CA ALA A 36 -14.98 -2.63 -20.05
C ALA A 36 -14.92 -3.85 -19.12
N ASP A 37 -15.56 -4.97 -19.46
CA ASP A 37 -15.66 -6.22 -18.65
C ASP A 37 -14.32 -6.80 -18.13
N ARG A 38 -13.17 -6.23 -18.53
CA ARG A 38 -11.82 -6.71 -18.30
C ARG A 38 -11.06 -6.02 -17.18
N THR A 39 -11.50 -4.83 -16.75
CA THR A 39 -10.80 -4.08 -15.69
C THR A 39 -10.93 -4.77 -14.34
N ILE A 40 -12.06 -5.46 -14.08
CA ILE A 40 -12.32 -6.13 -12.80
C ILE A 40 -11.33 -7.28 -12.56
N PRO A 41 -11.15 -8.27 -13.48
CA PRO A 41 -10.19 -9.35 -13.27
C PRO A 41 -8.74 -8.88 -13.14
N LEU A 42 -8.34 -7.85 -13.89
CA LEU A 42 -7.00 -7.27 -13.79
C LEU A 42 -6.77 -6.59 -12.44
N THR A 43 -7.80 -5.93 -11.90
CA THR A 43 -7.75 -5.31 -10.57
C THR A 43 -7.51 -6.36 -9.50
N GLY A 44 -8.23 -7.49 -9.56
CA GLY A 44 -8.03 -8.61 -8.63
C GLY A 44 -6.65 -9.27 -8.75
N MET A 45 -6.16 -9.47 -9.98
CA MET A 45 -4.81 -10.00 -10.20
C MET A 45 -3.72 -9.07 -9.66
N MET A 46 -3.83 -7.77 -9.91
CA MET A 46 -2.88 -6.80 -9.38
C MET A 46 -2.94 -6.74 -7.86
N ALA A 47 -4.14 -6.80 -7.26
CA ALA A 47 -4.28 -6.88 -5.81
C ALA A 47 -3.55 -8.09 -5.23
N ALA A 48 -3.69 -9.28 -5.83
CA ALA A 48 -2.96 -10.47 -5.41
C ALA A 48 -1.43 -10.33 -5.57
N LEU A 49 -0.96 -9.74 -6.68
CA LEU A 49 0.46 -9.50 -6.92
C LEU A 49 1.04 -8.50 -5.92
N VAL A 50 0.35 -7.39 -5.68
CA VAL A 50 0.79 -6.40 -4.70
C VAL A 50 0.79 -7.01 -3.32
N PHE A 51 -0.29 -7.66 -2.89
CA PHE A 51 -0.37 -8.35 -1.60
C PHE A 51 0.83 -9.29 -1.40
N ALA A 52 1.13 -10.16 -2.36
CA ALA A 52 2.29 -11.04 -2.30
C ALA A 52 3.61 -10.26 -2.20
N GLY A 53 3.75 -9.16 -2.93
CA GLY A 53 4.92 -8.28 -2.86
C GLY A 53 5.06 -7.54 -1.52
N GLN A 54 3.96 -7.16 -0.87
CA GLN A 54 3.99 -6.48 0.43
C GLN A 54 4.40 -7.43 1.57
N MET A 55 4.15 -8.74 1.42
CA MET A 55 4.60 -9.74 2.39
C MET A 55 6.13 -9.97 2.35
N VAL A 56 6.84 -9.41 1.36
CA VAL A 56 8.29 -9.53 1.23
C VAL A 56 8.97 -8.29 1.79
N ASN A 57 9.22 -8.30 3.11
CA ASN A 57 10.05 -7.28 3.75
C ASN A 57 11.52 -7.42 3.33
N PHE A 58 12.15 -6.33 2.91
CA PHE A 58 13.58 -6.24 2.65
C PHE A 58 14.29 -5.47 3.77
N PRO A 59 15.50 -5.89 4.20
CA PRO A 59 16.25 -5.17 5.22
C PRO A 59 16.82 -3.87 4.64
N LEU A 60 16.87 -2.80 5.44
CA LEU A 60 17.47 -1.53 5.02
C LEU A 60 19.01 -1.54 5.03
N GLY A 61 19.62 -2.63 5.51
CA GLY A 61 21.06 -2.92 5.44
C GLY A 61 21.95 -2.10 6.39
N VAL A 62 21.69 -0.80 6.51
CA VAL A 62 22.44 0.14 7.37
C VAL A 62 21.84 0.30 8.76
N VAL A 63 20.61 -0.16 8.96
CA VAL A 63 19.88 -0.09 10.23
C VAL A 63 19.09 -1.38 10.47
N PRO A 64 18.87 -1.80 11.73
CA PRO A 64 18.05 -2.95 12.07
C PRO A 64 16.55 -2.61 11.92
N ALA A 65 16.15 -2.35 10.68
CA ALA A 65 14.79 -2.07 10.26
C ALA A 65 14.57 -2.63 8.85
N SER A 66 13.32 -2.92 8.52
CA SER A 66 12.90 -3.39 7.21
C SER A 66 11.84 -2.47 6.59
N GLY A 67 11.55 -2.71 5.33
CA GLY A 67 10.34 -2.21 4.70
C GLY A 67 9.91 -3.13 3.58
N HIS A 68 8.73 -2.89 3.03
CA HIS A 68 8.16 -3.67 1.93
C HIS A 68 7.75 -2.77 0.78
N LEU A 69 7.39 -3.42 -0.33
CA LEU A 69 6.75 -2.77 -1.46
C LEU A 69 5.42 -2.12 -1.02
N LEU A 70 5.19 -0.87 -1.40
CA LEU A 70 3.88 -0.23 -1.29
C LEU A 70 3.03 -0.55 -2.54
N GLY A 71 3.60 -0.46 -3.75
CA GLY A 71 2.96 -0.93 -4.98
C GLY A 71 1.86 -0.02 -5.53
N GLY A 72 1.61 1.14 -4.92
CA GLY A 72 0.53 2.05 -5.30
C GLY A 72 0.74 2.68 -6.68
N VAL A 73 1.94 3.22 -6.94
CA VAL A 73 2.29 3.83 -8.23
C VAL A 73 2.36 2.80 -9.33
N LEU A 74 2.96 1.63 -9.06
CA LEU A 74 3.01 0.52 -9.99
C LEU A 74 1.60 0.08 -10.40
N SER A 75 0.72 -0.11 -9.43
CA SER A 75 -0.69 -0.45 -9.68
C SER A 75 -1.39 0.62 -10.50
N ALA A 76 -1.18 1.90 -10.18
CA ALA A 76 -1.83 3.00 -10.89
C ALA A 76 -1.31 3.19 -12.32
N ALA A 77 -0.04 2.91 -12.57
CA ALA A 77 0.52 2.94 -13.92
C ALA A 77 -0.07 1.83 -14.82
N VAL A 78 -0.38 0.67 -14.26
CA VAL A 78 -0.93 -0.49 -15.00
C VAL A 78 -2.46 -0.44 -15.10
N LEU A 79 -3.16 -0.20 -14.00
CA LEU A 79 -4.62 -0.25 -13.93
C LEU A 79 -5.30 1.10 -14.14
N GLY A 80 -4.57 2.19 -13.97
CA GLY A 80 -5.11 3.53 -13.80
C GLY A 80 -5.44 3.86 -12.33
N PRO A 81 -5.62 5.15 -12.02
CA PRO A 81 -5.71 5.63 -10.64
C PRO A 81 -6.86 5.02 -9.86
N TRP A 82 -8.06 4.97 -10.45
CA TRP A 82 -9.27 4.53 -9.76
C TRP A 82 -9.24 3.04 -9.42
N ALA A 83 -8.81 2.20 -10.37
CA ALA A 83 -8.70 0.76 -10.16
C ALA A 83 -7.56 0.41 -9.19
N ALA A 84 -6.44 1.14 -9.24
CA ALA A 84 -5.37 0.98 -8.25
C ALA A 84 -5.83 1.33 -6.83
N CYS A 85 -6.56 2.43 -6.64
CA CYS A 85 -7.10 2.79 -5.34
C CYS A 85 -7.99 1.68 -4.76
N VAL A 86 -8.85 1.09 -5.59
CA VAL A 86 -9.70 -0.05 -5.16
C VAL A 86 -8.88 -1.31 -4.89
N ALA A 87 -7.93 -1.67 -5.76
CA ALA A 87 -7.03 -2.81 -5.56
C ALA A 87 -6.26 -2.70 -4.23
N MET A 88 -5.61 -1.55 -3.99
CA MET A 88 -4.87 -1.29 -2.76
C MET A 88 -5.78 -1.36 -1.54
N THR A 89 -7.00 -0.81 -1.62
CA THR A 89 -7.97 -0.91 -0.51
C THR A 89 -8.34 -2.36 -0.21
N MET A 90 -8.55 -3.20 -1.23
CA MET A 90 -8.83 -4.62 -1.04
C MET A 90 -7.66 -5.34 -0.35
N VAL A 91 -6.42 -5.03 -0.75
CA VAL A 91 -5.21 -5.57 -0.13
C VAL A 91 -5.15 -5.22 1.35
N LEU A 92 -5.37 -3.96 1.70
CA LEU A 92 -5.33 -3.47 3.08
C LEU A 92 -6.43 -4.06 3.97
N VAL A 93 -7.64 -4.24 3.42
CA VAL A 93 -8.73 -4.91 4.15
C VAL A 93 -8.35 -6.36 4.44
N VAL A 94 -7.77 -7.07 3.47
CA VAL A 94 -7.30 -8.45 3.66
C VAL A 94 -6.17 -8.53 4.69
N GLN A 95 -5.17 -7.64 4.60
CA GLN A 95 -4.06 -7.57 5.56
C GLN A 95 -4.55 -7.31 6.99
N CYS A 96 -5.42 -6.33 7.17
CA CYS A 96 -5.99 -5.99 8.47
C CYS A 96 -6.81 -7.15 9.06
N VAL A 97 -7.70 -7.76 8.27
CA VAL A 97 -8.65 -8.76 8.79
C VAL A 97 -8.06 -10.16 8.92
N LEU A 98 -7.22 -10.59 7.98
CA LEU A 98 -6.71 -11.97 7.95
C LEU A 98 -5.30 -12.12 8.53
N PHE A 99 -4.48 -11.07 8.44
CA PHE A 99 -3.07 -11.10 8.85
C PHE A 99 -2.76 -10.24 10.07
N ALA A 100 -3.75 -9.51 10.61
CA ALA A 100 -3.58 -8.54 11.67
C ALA A 100 -2.46 -7.51 11.38
N ASP A 101 -2.23 -7.25 10.09
CA ASP A 101 -1.21 -6.33 9.59
C ASP A 101 -1.88 -4.97 9.36
N GLY A 102 -1.79 -4.12 10.38
CA GLY A 102 -2.51 -2.85 10.50
C GLY A 102 -3.83 -2.96 11.28
N GLY A 103 -4.20 -1.86 11.92
CA GLY A 103 -5.38 -1.77 12.78
C GLY A 103 -6.69 -1.50 12.00
N LEU A 104 -7.80 -2.01 12.53
CA LEU A 104 -9.14 -1.81 11.97
C LEU A 104 -9.64 -0.38 12.16
N MET A 105 -9.39 0.24 13.32
CA MET A 105 -9.70 1.67 13.51
C MET A 105 -8.75 2.52 12.65
N ALA A 106 -7.49 2.12 12.56
CA ALA A 106 -6.49 2.76 11.71
C ALA A 106 -6.64 2.44 10.21
N LEU A 107 -7.58 1.58 9.79
CA LEU A 107 -7.76 1.16 8.39
C LEU A 107 -8.00 2.37 7.48
N GLY A 108 -8.73 3.37 7.96
CA GLY A 108 -8.94 4.63 7.26
C GLY A 108 -7.64 5.35 6.92
N ALA A 109 -6.72 5.45 7.89
CA ALA A 109 -5.41 6.07 7.71
C ALA A 109 -4.52 5.23 6.77
N ASN A 110 -4.50 3.90 6.95
CA ASN A 110 -3.75 2.99 6.08
C ASN A 110 -4.21 3.08 4.61
N VAL A 111 -5.52 3.16 4.36
CA VAL A 111 -6.09 3.40 3.02
C VAL A 111 -5.71 4.77 2.48
N LEU A 112 -5.72 5.80 3.32
CA LEU A 112 -5.32 7.16 2.92
C LEU A 112 -3.86 7.19 2.45
N HIS A 113 -2.98 6.52 3.18
CA HIS A 113 -1.54 6.54 2.89
C HIS A 113 -1.20 5.71 1.65
N MET A 114 -1.68 4.47 1.60
CA MET A 114 -1.22 3.53 0.58
C MET A 114 -2.10 3.52 -0.67
N ALA A 115 -3.43 3.58 -0.52
CA ALA A 115 -4.34 3.55 -1.66
C ALA A 115 -4.56 4.94 -2.28
N VAL A 116 -4.80 5.95 -1.44
CA VAL A 116 -5.10 7.31 -1.92
C VAL A 116 -3.83 8.05 -2.28
N ILE A 117 -2.89 8.23 -1.35
CA ILE A 117 -1.62 8.93 -1.63
C ILE A 117 -0.75 8.10 -2.55
N GLY A 118 -0.49 6.83 -2.22
CA GLY A 118 0.31 5.92 -3.04
C GLY A 118 -0.27 5.68 -4.44
N GLY A 119 -1.57 5.44 -4.55
CA GLY A 119 -2.24 5.16 -5.82
C GLY A 119 -2.67 6.41 -6.59
N LEU A 120 -3.62 7.17 -6.06
CA LEU A 120 -4.19 8.35 -6.75
C LEU A 120 -3.18 9.51 -6.82
N GLY A 121 -2.57 9.87 -5.69
CA GLY A 121 -1.56 10.93 -5.62
C GLY A 121 -0.32 10.57 -6.43
N GLY A 122 0.13 9.33 -6.32
CA GLY A 122 1.22 8.77 -7.11
C GLY A 122 0.96 8.85 -8.61
N TYR A 123 -0.24 8.48 -9.06
CA TYR A 123 -0.61 8.63 -10.47
C TYR A 123 -0.62 10.09 -10.93
N ALA A 124 -1.07 11.02 -10.09
CA ALA A 124 -1.07 12.44 -10.42
C ALA A 124 0.37 12.95 -10.65
N VAL A 125 1.30 12.63 -9.75
CA VAL A 125 2.72 12.96 -9.91
C VAL A 125 3.30 12.29 -11.15
N TYR A 126 3.07 10.99 -11.32
CA TYR A 126 3.50 10.23 -12.50
C TYR A 126 3.01 10.87 -13.80
N ALA A 127 1.74 11.25 -13.88
CA ALA A 127 1.13 11.85 -15.06
C ALA A 127 1.71 13.23 -15.38
N VAL A 128 1.98 14.06 -14.37
CA VAL A 128 2.62 15.37 -14.54
C VAL A 128 4.04 15.21 -15.09
N VAL A 129 4.85 14.33 -14.49
CA VAL A 129 6.23 14.10 -14.91
C VAL A 129 6.27 13.51 -16.33
N ARG A 130 5.40 12.53 -16.62
CA ARG A 130 5.29 11.95 -17.97
C ARG A 130 4.87 12.98 -19.02
N ARG A 131 4.02 13.95 -18.65
CA ARG A 131 3.65 15.06 -19.54
C ARG A 131 4.84 15.96 -19.86
N TRP A 132 5.72 16.21 -18.88
CA TRP A 132 6.90 17.06 -19.07
C TRP A 132 8.04 16.37 -19.81
N LEU A 133 8.32 15.10 -19.51
CA LEU A 133 9.42 14.33 -20.10
C LEU A 133 9.02 13.57 -21.40
N GLY A 134 7.74 13.59 -21.75
CA GLY A 134 7.19 12.90 -22.91
C GLY A 134 6.71 11.46 -22.62
N GLY A 135 5.74 10.99 -23.41
CA GLY A 135 5.01 9.73 -23.17
C GLY A 135 5.78 8.43 -23.42
N GLY A 136 7.07 8.50 -23.78
CA GLY A 136 7.93 7.34 -24.07
C GLY A 136 8.41 6.58 -22.83
N VAL A 137 9.33 5.63 -23.04
CA VAL A 137 9.89 4.79 -21.96
C VAL A 137 10.54 5.63 -20.87
N ARG A 138 11.34 6.64 -21.26
CA ARG A 138 12.04 7.53 -20.31
C ARG A 138 11.07 8.27 -19.39
N GLY A 139 10.06 8.95 -19.93
CA GLY A 139 9.12 9.71 -19.12
C GLY A 139 8.21 8.82 -18.26
N THR A 140 7.86 7.63 -18.76
CA THR A 140 7.10 6.64 -17.98
C THR A 140 7.89 6.13 -16.78
N VAL A 141 9.12 5.65 -17.00
CA VAL A 141 9.96 5.10 -15.92
C VAL A 141 10.38 6.21 -14.95
N ALA A 142 10.88 7.35 -15.43
CA ALA A 142 11.28 8.45 -14.56
C ALA A 142 10.12 9.02 -13.74
N GLY A 143 8.94 9.17 -14.36
CA GLY A 143 7.74 9.61 -13.66
C GLY A 143 7.31 8.63 -12.57
N ALA A 144 7.39 7.33 -12.82
CA ALA A 144 6.99 6.33 -11.84
C ALA A 144 7.99 6.21 -10.70
N VAL A 145 9.31 6.21 -10.99
CA VAL A 145 10.38 6.23 -9.98
C VAL A 145 10.21 7.43 -9.05
N LEU A 146 10.04 8.63 -9.61
CA LEU A 146 9.88 9.85 -8.81
C LEU A 146 8.59 9.83 -7.98
N ALA A 147 7.46 9.45 -8.61
CA ALA A 147 6.18 9.36 -7.90
C ALA A 147 6.22 8.32 -6.77
N ALA A 148 6.87 7.19 -6.98
CA ALA A 148 6.95 6.11 -6.00
C ALA A 148 7.75 6.56 -4.77
N TRP A 149 8.91 7.19 -4.97
CA TRP A 149 9.68 7.75 -3.86
C TRP A 149 8.90 8.85 -3.11
N LEU A 150 8.32 9.81 -3.85
CA LEU A 150 7.60 10.94 -3.25
C LEU A 150 6.35 10.51 -2.46
N THR A 151 5.63 9.49 -2.92
CA THR A 151 4.43 9.01 -2.22
C THR A 151 4.76 8.29 -0.92
N VAL A 152 5.85 7.51 -0.89
CA VAL A 152 6.35 6.92 0.36
C VAL A 152 6.76 8.01 1.35
N MET A 153 7.39 9.10 0.88
CA MET A 153 7.77 10.22 1.75
C MET A 153 6.53 10.96 2.27
N ALA A 154 5.57 11.18 1.38
CA ALA A 154 4.32 11.85 1.73
C ALA A 154 3.50 11.05 2.76
N ALA A 155 3.44 9.72 2.62
CA ALA A 155 2.80 8.85 3.61
C ALA A 155 3.50 8.93 4.98
N ALA A 156 4.83 8.82 5.02
CA ALA A 156 5.58 8.91 6.28
C ALA A 156 5.44 10.28 6.96
N ALA A 157 5.45 11.37 6.19
CA ALA A 157 5.24 12.71 6.72
C ALA A 157 3.79 12.92 7.19
N LEU A 158 2.81 12.40 6.45
CA LEU A 158 1.39 12.48 6.85
C LEU A 158 1.14 11.70 8.14
N PHE A 159 1.71 10.52 8.29
CA PHE A 159 1.65 9.78 9.54
C PHE A 159 2.14 10.61 10.73
N CYS A 160 3.30 11.27 10.58
CA CYS A 160 3.83 12.08 11.67
C CYS A 160 2.85 13.22 12.02
N LEU A 161 2.23 13.84 11.02
CA LEU A 161 1.20 14.86 11.26
C LEU A 161 -0.02 14.28 12.00
N GLU A 162 -0.53 13.14 11.55
CA GLU A 162 -1.66 12.43 12.19
C GLU A 162 -1.34 12.03 13.64
N PHE A 163 -0.12 11.58 13.87
CA PHE A 163 0.39 11.26 15.20
C PHE A 163 0.47 12.49 16.09
N GLN A 164 1.03 13.60 15.59
CA GLN A 164 1.12 14.86 16.32
C GLN A 164 -0.26 15.44 16.64
N LEU A 165 -1.23 15.30 15.73
CA LEU A 165 -2.62 15.70 15.97
C LEU A 165 -3.29 14.83 17.04
N SER A 166 -3.03 13.53 17.02
CA SER A 166 -3.54 12.57 18.00
C SER A 166 -2.99 12.85 19.41
N TRP A 167 -1.72 13.22 19.50
CA TRP A 167 -1.02 13.42 20.76
C TRP A 167 -0.72 14.89 21.08
N TRP A 168 -1.47 15.84 20.50
CA TRP A 168 -1.14 17.27 20.57
C TRP A 168 -1.10 17.85 22.00
N ARG A 169 -1.80 17.23 22.95
CA ARG A 169 -1.82 17.61 24.37
C ARG A 169 -0.68 17.00 25.18
N SER A 170 0.06 16.04 24.63
CA SER A 170 1.12 15.34 25.32
C SER A 170 2.46 16.02 25.09
N THR A 171 3.23 16.17 26.18
CA THR A 171 4.54 16.83 26.16
C THR A 171 5.70 15.86 25.91
N ASP A 172 5.46 14.55 25.88
CA ASP A 172 6.49 13.50 25.88
C ASP A 172 6.54 12.66 24.59
N THR A 173 6.11 13.23 23.47
CA THR A 173 5.93 12.46 22.21
C THR A 173 7.21 12.26 21.40
N GLN A 174 8.33 12.84 21.83
CA GLN A 174 9.60 12.90 21.08
C GLN A 174 9.43 13.20 19.58
N PHE A 175 8.45 14.05 19.23
CA PHE A 175 7.97 14.22 17.86
C PHE A 175 9.08 14.47 16.83
N ALA A 176 10.06 15.33 17.15
CA ALA A 176 11.17 15.62 16.24
C ALA A 176 12.03 14.38 15.93
N ASN A 177 12.26 13.52 16.92
CA ASN A 177 12.99 12.27 16.73
C ASN A 177 12.18 11.29 15.90
N LEU A 178 10.88 11.14 16.20
CA LEU A 178 9.96 10.29 15.43
C LEU A 178 9.93 10.73 13.96
N PHE A 179 9.71 12.02 13.71
CA PHE A 179 9.68 12.57 12.36
C PHE A 179 10.99 12.30 11.60
N THR A 180 12.13 12.54 12.24
CA THR A 180 13.45 12.31 11.65
C THR A 180 13.64 10.85 11.29
N LEU A 181 13.30 9.92 12.18
CA LEU A 181 13.43 8.48 11.94
C LEU A 181 12.46 8.00 10.86
N MET A 182 11.20 8.43 10.91
CA MET A 182 10.18 8.08 9.93
C MET A 182 10.59 8.50 8.54
N VAL A 183 10.97 9.76 8.33
CA VAL A 183 11.43 10.26 7.03
C VAL A 183 12.71 9.55 6.58
N SER A 184 13.65 9.29 7.50
CA SER A 184 14.93 8.66 7.18
C SER A 184 14.78 7.20 6.74
N PHE A 185 14.03 6.38 7.50
CA PHE A 185 13.77 4.99 7.13
C PHE A 185 12.95 4.90 5.86
N HIS A 186 11.89 5.71 5.77
CA HIS A 186 11.03 5.68 4.60
C HIS A 186 11.74 6.23 3.36
N SER A 187 12.72 7.13 3.48
CA SER A 187 13.59 7.55 2.35
C SER A 187 14.31 6.36 1.70
N LEU A 188 14.84 5.45 2.52
CA LEU A 188 15.49 4.22 2.06
C LEU A 188 14.48 3.22 1.50
N ILE A 189 13.34 3.03 2.18
CA ILE A 189 12.25 2.16 1.69
C ILE A 189 11.73 2.66 0.34
N GLY A 190 11.51 3.96 0.23
CA GLY A 190 11.04 4.64 -0.97
C GLY A 190 12.03 4.52 -2.13
N LEU A 191 13.34 4.46 -1.84
CA LEU A 191 14.35 4.19 -2.86
C LEU A 191 14.20 2.75 -3.40
N GLY A 192 14.00 1.78 -2.50
CA GLY A 192 13.69 0.39 -2.87
C GLY A 192 12.42 0.29 -3.72
N GLU A 193 11.33 0.91 -3.27
CA GLU A 193 10.06 1.01 -3.99
C GLU A 193 10.24 1.61 -5.39
N ALA A 194 11.01 2.70 -5.50
CA ALA A 194 11.25 3.40 -6.76
C ALA A 194 12.07 2.55 -7.73
N ILE A 195 13.11 1.86 -7.25
CA ILE A 195 13.92 0.93 -8.06
C ILE A 195 13.04 -0.22 -8.57
N ILE A 196 12.28 -0.87 -7.67
CA ILE A 196 11.42 -2.00 -8.03
C ILE A 196 10.37 -1.54 -9.05
N THR A 197 9.66 -0.44 -8.77
CA THR A 197 8.66 0.13 -9.68
C THR A 197 9.25 0.46 -11.04
N GLY A 198 10.42 1.11 -11.08
CA GLY A 198 11.11 1.45 -12.33
C GLY A 198 11.53 0.21 -13.13
N CYS A 199 12.09 -0.80 -12.47
CA CYS A 199 12.50 -2.07 -13.09
C CYS A 199 11.30 -2.84 -13.66
N VAL A 200 10.23 -2.99 -12.88
CA VAL A 200 9.01 -3.68 -13.31
C VAL A 200 8.37 -2.95 -14.48
N LEU A 201 8.19 -1.64 -14.40
CA LEU A 201 7.59 -0.87 -15.50
C LEU A 201 8.49 -0.85 -16.74
N GLY A 202 9.81 -0.77 -16.58
CA GLY A 202 10.76 -0.88 -17.70
C GLY A 202 10.65 -2.23 -18.41
N PHE A 203 10.51 -3.32 -17.66
CA PHE A 203 10.28 -4.65 -18.21
C PHE A 203 8.92 -4.76 -18.92
N VAL A 204 7.84 -4.30 -18.28
CA VAL A 204 6.48 -4.31 -18.85
C VAL A 204 6.44 -3.49 -20.15
N LEU A 205 7.05 -2.31 -20.20
CA LEU A 205 7.14 -1.49 -21.41
C LEU A 205 7.83 -2.21 -22.57
N LYS A 206 8.82 -3.04 -22.28
CA LYS A 206 9.58 -3.78 -23.29
C LYS A 206 8.83 -5.02 -23.78
N GLN A 207 8.14 -5.72 -22.89
CA GLN A 207 7.53 -7.04 -23.18
C GLN A 207 6.03 -6.97 -23.48
N ARG A 208 5.30 -6.14 -22.73
CA ARG A 208 3.84 -6.04 -22.73
C ARG A 208 3.38 -4.59 -22.50
N PRO A 209 3.75 -3.64 -23.40
CA PRO A 209 3.35 -2.23 -23.26
C PRO A 209 1.82 -2.06 -23.31
N ASP A 210 1.09 -3.05 -23.82
CA ASP A 210 -0.37 -3.12 -23.83
C ASP A 210 -1.01 -3.22 -22.43
N LEU A 211 -0.23 -3.53 -21.39
CA LEU A 211 -0.71 -3.59 -20.01
C LEU A 211 -0.73 -2.23 -19.31
N LEU A 212 -0.04 -1.23 -19.84
CA LEU A 212 -0.04 0.11 -19.23
C LEU A 212 -1.39 0.80 -19.46
N TYR A 213 -1.80 1.54 -18.45
CA TYR A 213 -3.00 2.34 -18.53
C TYR A 213 -2.80 3.54 -19.47
N ASP A 214 -3.67 3.64 -20.46
CA ASP A 214 -3.80 4.82 -21.32
C ASP A 214 -5.18 5.47 -21.09
N PRO A 215 -5.23 6.73 -20.62
CA PRO A 215 -6.49 7.45 -20.43
C PRO A 215 -7.21 7.78 -21.75
N VAL A 216 -6.51 7.78 -22.89
CA VAL A 216 -7.07 8.14 -24.21
C VAL A 216 -7.53 6.90 -24.98
N THR A 217 -6.70 5.85 -25.03
CA THR A 217 -7.09 4.57 -25.62
C THR A 217 -7.62 3.62 -24.55
N ARG A 218 -8.94 3.43 -24.52
CA ARG A 218 -9.53 2.27 -23.81
C ARG A 218 -9.13 1.02 -24.59
N ALA A 219 -8.01 0.41 -24.22
CA ALA A 219 -7.36 -0.63 -25.02
C ALA A 219 -8.31 -1.81 -25.30
N ALA A 220 -8.84 -1.86 -26.52
CA ALA A 220 -9.53 -3.00 -27.07
C ALA A 220 -8.51 -4.07 -27.49
N GLY A 221 -7.85 -4.73 -26.52
CA GLY A 221 -7.01 -5.89 -26.83
C GLY A 221 -7.83 -7.14 -27.15
N SER A 222 -7.18 -8.23 -27.56
CA SER A 222 -7.84 -9.55 -27.70
C SER A 222 -8.07 -10.18 -26.32
N ALA A 223 -9.27 -10.72 -26.06
CA ALA A 223 -9.62 -11.35 -24.78
C ALA A 223 -8.65 -12.48 -24.37
N ARG A 224 -8.12 -13.26 -25.33
CA ARG A 224 -7.12 -14.31 -25.06
C ARG A 224 -5.80 -13.77 -24.52
N ARG A 225 -5.34 -12.59 -24.99
CA ARG A 225 -4.07 -11.97 -24.55
C ARG A 225 -4.16 -11.37 -23.14
N PHE A 226 -5.37 -11.03 -22.71
CA PHE A 226 -5.65 -10.57 -21.36
C PHE A 226 -5.78 -11.73 -20.37
N GLY A 227 -6.43 -12.83 -20.76
CA GLY A 227 -6.51 -14.04 -19.94
C GLY A 227 -5.12 -14.61 -19.59
N SER A 228 -4.21 -14.66 -20.57
CA SER A 228 -2.83 -15.11 -20.31
C SER A 228 -2.03 -14.14 -19.42
N ALA A 229 -2.27 -12.83 -19.50
CA ALA A 229 -1.64 -11.86 -18.62
C ALA A 229 -2.12 -11.99 -17.18
N ILE A 230 -3.42 -12.24 -16.97
CA ILE A 230 -3.99 -12.50 -15.65
C ILE A 230 -3.38 -13.78 -15.06
N ALA A 231 -3.37 -14.88 -15.82
CA ALA A 231 -2.78 -16.14 -15.38
C ALA A 231 -1.28 -15.98 -15.04
N ALA A 232 -0.51 -15.29 -15.89
CA ALA A 232 0.89 -15.01 -15.63
C ALA A 232 1.09 -14.17 -14.35
N GLY A 233 0.29 -13.11 -14.16
CA GLY A 233 0.35 -12.28 -12.96
C GLY A 233 0.05 -13.06 -11.68
N LEU A 234 -0.95 -13.95 -11.71
CA LEU A 234 -1.26 -14.83 -10.58
C LEU A 234 -0.14 -15.84 -10.31
N VAL A 235 0.46 -16.42 -11.36
CA VAL A 235 1.63 -17.31 -11.22
C VAL A 235 2.80 -16.56 -10.60
N VAL A 236 3.05 -15.31 -11.01
CA VAL A 236 4.09 -14.48 -10.41
C VAL A 236 3.77 -14.17 -8.95
N ALA A 237 2.52 -13.82 -8.61
CA ALA A 237 2.11 -13.58 -7.22
C ALA A 237 2.36 -14.81 -6.35
N LEU A 238 1.97 -16.00 -6.83
CA LEU A 238 2.22 -17.27 -6.13
C LEU A 238 3.71 -17.59 -6.02
N ALA A 239 4.50 -17.33 -7.06
CA ALA A 239 5.94 -17.54 -7.03
C ALA A 239 6.64 -16.59 -6.04
N VAL A 240 6.23 -15.32 -6.00
CA VAL A 240 6.72 -14.35 -5.01
C VAL A 240 6.40 -14.85 -3.60
N ALA A 241 5.16 -15.26 -3.34
CA ALA A 241 4.77 -15.81 -2.05
C ALA A 241 5.56 -17.09 -1.68
N ALA A 242 5.73 -18.02 -2.62
CA ALA A 242 6.39 -19.30 -2.34
C ALA A 242 7.91 -19.18 -2.17
N PHE A 243 8.58 -18.31 -2.94
CA PHE A 243 10.04 -18.27 -3.01
C PHE A 243 10.66 -17.05 -2.35
N LEU A 244 9.96 -15.90 -2.29
CA LEU A 244 10.50 -14.68 -1.69
C LEU A 244 10.00 -14.45 -0.26
N ALA A 245 8.79 -14.88 0.10
CA ALA A 245 8.31 -14.73 1.48
C ALA A 245 9.22 -15.43 2.52
N PRO A 246 9.80 -16.63 2.27
CA PRO A 246 10.75 -17.23 3.21
C PRO A 246 12.05 -16.44 3.39
N LEU A 247 12.36 -15.53 2.46
CA LEU A 247 13.54 -14.66 2.51
C LEU A 247 13.22 -13.27 3.09
N ALA A 248 11.98 -13.03 3.49
CA ALA A 248 11.56 -11.76 4.06
C ALA A 248 12.33 -11.50 5.37
N SER A 249 12.75 -10.24 5.54
CA SER A 249 13.43 -9.78 6.76
C SER A 249 12.49 -9.86 7.95
N SER A 250 13.00 -10.39 9.07
CA SER A 250 12.31 -10.41 10.37
C SER A 250 12.52 -9.13 11.20
N HIS A 251 13.26 -8.15 10.68
CA HIS A 251 13.42 -6.86 11.35
C HIS A 251 12.10 -6.09 11.39
N PRO A 252 11.86 -5.29 12.45
CA PRO A 252 10.67 -4.44 12.53
C PRO A 252 10.56 -3.52 11.32
N ASP A 253 9.33 -3.23 10.90
CA ASP A 253 9.10 -2.33 9.78
C ASP A 253 9.57 -0.89 10.12
N GLY A 254 9.60 0.00 9.13
CA GLY A 254 10.06 1.37 9.33
C GLY A 254 9.29 2.15 10.41
N LEU A 255 7.99 1.89 10.58
CA LEU A 255 7.19 2.53 11.62
C LEU A 255 7.49 1.92 12.99
N GLU A 256 7.46 0.59 13.10
CA GLU A 256 7.75 -0.15 14.33
C GLU A 256 9.16 0.16 14.85
N ALA A 257 10.15 0.19 13.95
CA ALA A 257 11.53 0.52 14.30
C ALA A 257 11.68 1.97 14.78
N ALA A 258 10.91 2.91 14.21
CA ALA A 258 10.91 4.29 14.66
C ALA A 258 10.19 4.43 16.02
N ALA A 259 9.07 3.72 16.19
CA ALA A 259 8.29 3.72 17.42
C ALA A 259 9.10 3.15 18.59
N ALA A 260 9.74 1.99 18.41
CA ALA A 260 10.58 1.37 19.44
C ALA A 260 11.76 2.25 19.89
N ARG A 261 12.33 3.07 18.99
CA ARG A 261 13.43 4.00 19.32
C ARG A 261 12.98 5.27 20.00
N THR A 262 11.72 5.64 19.86
CA THR A 262 11.15 6.88 20.42
C THR A 262 10.25 6.62 21.63
N GLY A 263 9.94 5.37 21.93
CA GLY A 263 9.05 4.96 23.01
C GLY A 263 7.56 5.13 22.67
N VAL A 264 7.24 5.40 21.40
CA VAL A 264 5.86 5.58 20.91
C VAL A 264 5.07 4.27 20.94
N ASP A 265 5.75 3.13 20.84
CA ASP A 265 5.19 1.79 20.99
C ASP A 265 4.54 1.54 22.36
N ARG A 266 4.92 2.33 23.38
CA ARG A 266 4.35 2.27 24.74
C ARG A 266 3.15 3.19 24.93
N LEU A 267 2.83 4.02 23.93
CA LEU A 267 1.71 4.94 23.97
C LEU A 267 0.47 4.25 23.42
N GLU A 268 -0.57 4.12 24.23
CA GLU A 268 -1.88 3.68 23.77
C GLU A 268 -2.85 4.87 23.77
N ALA A 269 -3.25 5.29 22.57
CA ALA A 269 -4.37 6.20 22.40
C ALA A 269 -5.65 5.53 22.89
N THR A 270 -6.57 6.33 23.41
CA THR A 270 -7.83 5.85 23.99
C THR A 270 -8.62 5.04 22.96
N ARG A 271 -8.80 3.75 23.23
CA ARG A 271 -9.60 2.84 22.39
C ARG A 271 -11.08 2.92 22.80
N PRO A 272 -12.04 3.02 21.86
CA PRO A 272 -13.44 2.77 22.19
C PRO A 272 -13.61 1.28 22.55
N LEU A 273 -14.25 0.99 23.67
CA LEU A 273 -14.46 -0.33 24.31
C LEU A 273 -15.11 -1.44 23.44
N VAL A 274 -15.45 -1.17 22.18
CA VAL A 274 -16.32 -2.06 21.38
C VAL A 274 -15.54 -3.21 20.71
N PHE A 275 -14.21 -3.12 20.57
CA PHE A 275 -13.40 -4.14 19.89
C PHE A 275 -12.01 -4.31 20.53
N GLU A 276 -11.94 -4.63 21.83
CA GLU A 276 -10.68 -5.13 22.42
C GLU A 276 -10.25 -6.40 21.65
N ASP A 277 -9.06 -6.33 21.05
CA ASP A 277 -8.36 -7.40 20.32
C ASP A 277 -9.12 -8.07 19.16
N TYR A 278 -10.18 -7.42 18.65
CA TYR A 278 -11.04 -7.93 17.58
C TYR A 278 -11.59 -9.34 17.84
N ALA A 279 -11.60 -9.78 19.10
CA ALA A 279 -12.08 -11.10 19.45
C ALA A 279 -13.60 -11.13 19.31
N ILE A 280 -14.10 -12.00 18.43
CA ILE A 280 -15.50 -12.44 18.53
C ILE A 280 -15.53 -13.40 19.73
N PRO A 281 -16.24 -13.10 20.83
CA PRO A 281 -16.14 -13.86 22.08
C PRO A 281 -16.40 -15.36 21.93
N THR A 282 -17.15 -15.75 20.89
CA THR A 282 -17.51 -17.14 20.59
C THR A 282 -16.49 -17.89 19.70
N LEU A 283 -15.50 -17.20 19.12
CA LEU A 283 -14.56 -17.77 18.15
C LEU A 283 -13.08 -17.62 18.55
N GLN A 284 -12.80 -16.99 19.69
CA GLN A 284 -11.45 -16.64 20.14
C GLN A 284 -10.47 -17.83 20.14
N GLU A 285 -10.89 -19.01 20.61
CA GLU A 285 -10.06 -20.22 20.60
C GLU A 285 -9.92 -20.89 19.22
N ARG A 286 -10.81 -20.57 18.27
CA ARG A 286 -10.86 -21.20 16.94
C ARG A 286 -10.31 -20.30 15.84
N TRP A 287 -10.07 -19.02 16.13
CA TRP A 287 -9.73 -18.02 15.13
C TRP A 287 -8.42 -18.33 14.40
N GLN A 288 -7.38 -18.74 15.14
CA GLN A 288 -6.09 -19.16 14.54
C GLN A 288 -6.28 -20.36 13.59
N GLY A 289 -7.06 -21.37 13.99
CA GLY A 289 -7.32 -22.55 13.14
C GLY A 289 -8.15 -22.21 11.89
N ILE A 290 -9.11 -21.29 12.01
CA ILE A 290 -9.94 -20.85 10.88
C ILE A 290 -9.12 -19.97 9.93
N SER A 291 -8.30 -19.05 10.45
CA SER A 291 -7.41 -18.19 9.65
C SER A 291 -6.42 -19.02 8.83
N VAL A 292 -5.77 -20.01 9.46
CA VAL A 292 -4.82 -20.92 8.80
C VAL A 292 -5.52 -21.78 7.73
N ALA A 293 -6.69 -22.36 8.06
CA ALA A 293 -7.48 -23.15 7.12
C ALA A 293 -8.01 -22.34 5.92
N VAL A 294 -8.39 -21.06 6.13
CA VAL A 294 -8.81 -20.15 5.05
C VAL A 294 -7.61 -19.69 4.21
N ALA A 295 -6.43 -19.55 4.81
CA ALA A 295 -5.17 -19.28 4.12
C ALA A 295 -4.64 -20.49 3.32
N GLY A 296 -5.25 -21.67 3.47
CA GLY A 296 -4.93 -22.87 2.70
C GLY A 296 -3.64 -23.58 3.14
N ILE A 297 -3.22 -23.38 4.38
CA ILE A 297 -2.15 -24.12 5.07
C ILE A 297 -2.80 -25.09 6.05
#